data_AF-A0A928G7E9-F1
#
_entry.id   AF-A0A928G7E9-F1
#
_cell.length_a   1.000
_cell.length_b   1.000
_cell.length_c   1.000
_cell.angle_alpha   90.00
_cell.angle_beta   90.00
_cell.angle_gamma   90.00
#
_symmetry.space_group_name_H-M   'P 1'
#
loop_
_entity.id
_entity.type
_entity.pdbx_description
1 polymer ?
#
loop_
_entity_poly.entity_id
_entity_poly.type
_entity_poly.pdbx_seq_one_letter_code
_entity_poly.pdbx_strand_id
1 'polypeptide(L)'
;MIGLQRDQTRPVGELWRESYTALHEIEIPAGISLGDPYRDISNVIIIVLLVTYLLFAYRRILKGLSNVVQGIFNHKKLMGIDQQSNLQMCRNSLFYFLTLSASFVFANIAYATKIIGYGYTLPIRFAIILATIIAFFFIRKISLQFLAWINKHPVIKLVHKISYTYTCTWYLLVLCCFIAIKSISSAPMGYMRYCMIFSLLPVALLYFFTIFRIFVSKGFSRFFYILYICTLEILPIAMLLYLNFR
;
A
#
# COMPACT_ATOMS: atom_id res chain seq x y z
N MET A 1 8.30 7.92 81.56
CA MET A 1 9.46 8.64 81.00
C MET A 1 9.39 8.55 79.48
N ILE A 2 8.85 9.58 78.83
CA ILE A 2 8.77 9.68 77.37
C ILE A 2 9.98 10.52 76.95
N GLY A 3 10.97 9.88 76.34
CA GLY A 3 12.17 10.55 75.85
C GLY A 3 11.84 11.30 74.56
N LEU A 4 11.81 12.63 74.65
CA LEU A 4 11.80 13.53 73.49
C LEU A 4 13.10 13.34 72.69
N GLN A 5 13.03 12.59 71.59
CA GLN A 5 14.07 12.60 70.57
C GLN A 5 14.05 13.98 69.89
N ARG A 6 15.15 14.73 70.04
CA ARG A 6 15.41 15.97 69.29
C ARG A 6 15.24 15.71 67.80
N ASP A 7 14.37 16.49 67.16
CA ASP A 7 14.36 16.64 65.71
C ASP A 7 15.74 17.13 65.24
N GLN A 8 16.50 16.23 64.63
CA GLN A 8 17.69 16.58 63.86
C GLN A 8 17.20 17.26 62.57
N THR A 9 17.18 18.59 62.58
CA THR A 9 17.00 19.40 61.38
C THR A 9 18.22 19.21 60.47
N ARG A 10 18.11 18.27 59.53
CA ARG A 10 19.12 18.07 58.49
C ARG A 10 19.14 19.29 57.56
N PRO A 11 20.32 19.74 57.10
CA PRO A 11 20.42 20.85 56.16
C PRO A 11 19.70 20.48 54.85
N VAL A 12 18.93 21.43 54.31
CA VAL A 12 18.11 21.25 53.08
C VAL A 12 18.94 20.74 51.89
N GLY A 13 20.24 21.01 51.86
CA GLY A 13 21.16 20.50 50.84
C GLY A 13 21.30 18.97 50.82
N GLU A 14 21.15 18.29 51.95
CA GLU A 14 21.20 16.82 52.01
C GLU A 14 19.90 16.18 51.49
N LEU A 15 18.76 16.78 51.81
CA LEU A 15 17.45 16.38 51.28
C LEU A 15 17.36 16.55 49.75
N TRP A 16 18.00 17.60 49.22
CA TRP A 16 18.11 17.84 47.78
C TRP A 16 19.01 16.82 47.09
N ARG A 17 20.10 16.41 47.75
CA ARG A 17 21.04 15.42 47.21
C ARG A 17 20.41 14.03 47.19
N GLU A 18 19.68 13.66 48.24
CA GLU A 18 18.89 12.42 48.30
C GLU A 18 17.77 12.39 47.26
N SER A 19 17.11 13.51 46.99
CA SER A 19 16.12 13.61 45.89
C SER A 19 16.76 13.42 44.51
N TYR A 20 17.98 13.91 44.31
CA TYR A 20 18.72 13.71 43.05
C TYR A 20 19.18 12.25 42.86
N THR A 21 19.64 11.59 43.92
CA THR A 21 19.98 10.15 43.88
C THR A 21 18.73 9.28 43.76
N ALA A 22 17.63 9.62 44.42
CA ALA A 22 16.36 8.90 44.30
C ALA A 22 15.73 9.03 42.90
N LEU A 23 15.97 10.14 42.19
CA LEU A 23 15.57 10.32 40.78
C LEU A 23 16.48 9.55 39.79
N HIS A 24 17.72 9.24 40.17
CA HIS A 24 18.63 8.43 39.35
C HIS A 24 18.59 6.93 39.65
N GLU A 25 18.08 6.53 40.83
CA GLU A 25 17.76 5.15 41.18
C GLU A 25 16.34 4.73 40.81
N ILE A 26 15.58 5.56 40.11
CA ILE A 26 14.43 5.06 39.34
C ILE A 26 15.01 4.21 38.22
N GLU A 27 15.24 2.94 38.52
CA GLU A 27 15.38 1.88 37.54
C GLU A 27 14.21 2.04 36.57
N ILE A 28 14.51 2.55 35.38
CA ILE A 28 13.62 2.49 34.25
C ILE A 28 13.25 1.01 34.14
N PRO A 29 11.97 0.63 34.28
CA PRO A 29 11.59 -0.77 34.29
C PRO A 29 12.19 -1.46 33.07
N ALA A 30 12.98 -2.50 33.32
CA ALA A 30 13.72 -3.30 32.34
C ALA A 30 12.75 -4.01 31.39
N GLY A 31 12.15 -3.24 30.48
CA GLY A 31 11.02 -3.65 29.65
C GLY A 31 10.54 -2.59 28.66
N ILE A 32 10.94 -1.32 28.79
CA ILE A 32 10.81 -0.36 27.69
C ILE A 32 12.10 -0.47 26.88
N SER A 33 12.13 -1.41 25.93
CA SER A 33 13.08 -1.29 24.82
C SER A 33 12.80 0.04 24.15
N LEU A 34 13.64 1.06 24.35
CA LEU A 34 13.77 2.11 23.35
C LEU A 34 14.03 1.34 22.04
N GLY A 35 13.06 1.36 21.14
CA GLY A 35 13.20 0.73 19.84
C GLY A 35 14.52 1.16 19.23
N ASP A 36 15.24 0.23 18.59
CA ASP A 36 16.53 0.50 17.96
C ASP A 36 16.51 1.88 17.29
N PRO A 37 17.35 2.85 17.70
CA PRO A 37 17.34 4.18 17.09
C PRO A 37 17.59 4.11 15.58
N TYR A 38 18.32 3.08 15.13
CA TYR A 38 18.49 2.76 13.71
C TYR A 38 17.19 2.33 13.01
N ARG A 39 16.28 1.63 13.71
CA ARG A 39 14.97 1.23 13.21
C ARG A 39 14.02 2.43 13.13
N ASP A 40 14.10 3.37 14.05
CA ASP A 40 13.27 4.58 14.01
C ASP A 40 13.78 5.62 13.00
N ILE A 41 15.10 5.83 12.90
CA ILE A 41 15.69 6.75 11.91
C ILE A 41 15.48 6.23 10.48
N SER A 42 15.67 4.93 10.25
CA SER A 42 15.39 4.33 8.93
C SER A 42 13.91 4.43 8.57
N ASN A 43 12.99 4.19 9.52
CA ASN A 43 11.56 4.40 9.29
C ASN A 43 11.23 5.86 8.97
N VAL A 44 11.82 6.83 9.67
CA VAL A 44 11.63 8.26 9.40
C VAL A 44 12.15 8.64 8.02
N ILE A 45 13.35 8.19 7.64
CA ILE A 45 13.92 8.45 6.31
C ILE A 45 13.07 7.82 5.20
N ILE A 46 12.61 6.58 5.42
CA ILE A 46 11.69 5.91 4.49
C ILE A 46 10.39 6.69 4.40
N ILE A 47 9.80 7.14 5.51
CA ILE A 47 8.57 7.94 5.52
C ILE A 47 8.78 9.28 4.80
N VAL A 48 9.89 9.97 5.02
CA VAL A 48 10.19 11.25 4.33
C VAL A 48 10.36 11.02 2.83
N LEU A 49 11.10 9.99 2.41
CA LEU A 49 11.23 9.63 0.99
C LEU A 49 9.88 9.24 0.38
N LEU A 50 9.08 8.48 1.12
CA LEU A 50 7.75 8.02 0.72
C LEU A 50 6.76 9.19 0.60
N VAL A 51 6.78 10.15 1.53
CA VAL A 51 5.96 11.37 1.53
C VAL A 51 6.40 12.32 0.42
N THR A 52 7.70 12.53 0.23
CA THR A 52 8.24 13.37 -0.84
C THR A 52 7.92 12.77 -2.21
N TYR A 53 8.09 11.45 -2.35
CA TYR A 53 7.69 10.72 -3.54
C TYR A 53 6.18 10.77 -3.76
N LEU A 54 5.38 10.57 -2.71
CA LEU A 54 3.93 10.69 -2.75
C LEU A 54 3.52 12.08 -3.21
N LEU A 55 4.12 13.17 -2.72
CA LEU A 55 3.79 14.53 -3.16
C LEU A 55 4.10 14.75 -4.63
N PHE A 56 5.26 14.25 -5.09
CA PHE A 56 5.68 14.36 -6.49
C PHE A 56 4.80 13.50 -7.42
N ALA A 57 4.51 12.28 -7.00
CA ALA A 57 3.62 11.36 -7.66
C ALA A 57 2.19 11.91 -7.63
N TYR A 58 1.71 12.45 -6.52
CA TYR A 58 0.33 12.90 -6.28
C TYR A 58 -0.06 14.01 -7.24
N ARG A 59 0.84 14.97 -7.53
CA ARG A 59 0.59 15.97 -8.59
C ARG A 59 0.40 15.33 -9.97
N ARG A 60 1.17 14.28 -10.28
CA ARG A 60 1.06 13.54 -11.56
C ARG A 60 -0.14 12.59 -11.58
N ILE A 61 -0.47 11.96 -10.46
CA ILE A 61 -1.61 11.08 -10.27
C ILE A 61 -2.88 11.89 -10.30
N LEU A 62 -2.98 13.03 -9.62
CA LEU A 62 -4.11 13.96 -9.71
C LEU A 62 -4.26 14.51 -11.13
N LYS A 63 -3.17 14.84 -11.83
CA LYS A 63 -3.25 15.18 -13.26
C LYS A 63 -3.77 13.98 -14.07
N GLY A 64 -3.28 12.77 -13.80
CA GLY A 64 -3.77 11.54 -14.41
C GLY A 64 -5.25 11.27 -14.10
N LEU A 65 -5.69 11.47 -12.86
CA LEU A 65 -7.05 11.27 -12.36
C LEU A 65 -7.99 12.33 -12.91
N SER A 66 -7.57 13.59 -12.93
CA SER A 66 -8.27 14.69 -13.60
C SER A 66 -8.40 14.42 -15.10
N ASN A 67 -7.36 13.90 -15.73
CA ASN A 67 -7.39 13.51 -17.15
C ASN A 67 -8.25 12.26 -17.40
N VAL A 68 -8.32 11.32 -16.46
CA VAL A 68 -9.20 10.14 -16.51
C VAL A 68 -10.65 10.56 -16.29
N VAL A 69 -10.94 11.44 -15.34
CA VAL A 69 -12.26 12.04 -15.11
C VAL A 69 -12.69 12.88 -16.32
N GLN A 70 -11.79 13.67 -16.91
CA GLN A 70 -12.06 14.34 -18.19
C GLN A 70 -12.20 13.33 -19.34
N GLY A 71 -11.49 12.20 -19.29
CA GLY A 71 -11.57 11.10 -20.25
C GLY A 71 -12.88 10.30 -20.16
N ILE A 72 -13.51 10.24 -18.97
CA ILE A 72 -14.89 9.77 -18.79
C ILE A 72 -15.85 10.64 -19.62
N PHE A 73 -15.55 11.92 -19.84
CA PHE A 73 -16.39 12.79 -20.66
C PHE A 73 -15.89 12.94 -22.12
N ASN A 74 -14.62 12.62 -22.41
CA ASN A 74 -14.06 12.84 -23.74
C ASN A 74 -12.97 11.81 -24.15
N HIS A 75 -13.37 10.76 -24.85
CA HIS A 75 -12.52 9.63 -25.28
C HIS A 75 -11.33 10.03 -26.18
N LYS A 76 -11.47 11.08 -27.00
CA LYS A 76 -10.39 11.60 -27.86
C LYS A 76 -9.21 12.19 -27.07
N LYS A 77 -9.49 12.83 -25.93
CA LYS A 77 -8.46 13.44 -25.06
C LYS A 77 -7.63 12.38 -24.34
N LEU A 78 -8.27 11.26 -23.96
CA LEU A 78 -7.62 10.11 -23.33
C LEU A 78 -6.57 9.47 -24.26
N MET A 79 -6.86 9.37 -25.57
CA MET A 79 -5.91 8.84 -26.55
C MET A 79 -4.70 9.75 -26.83
N GLY A 80 -4.90 11.08 -26.82
CA GLY A 80 -3.81 12.03 -27.07
C GLY A 80 -2.77 12.09 -25.94
N ILE A 81 -3.19 11.84 -24.70
CA ILE A 81 -2.29 11.82 -23.53
C ILE A 81 -1.45 10.53 -23.50
N ASP A 82 -2.00 9.41 -23.98
CA ASP A 82 -1.35 8.10 -23.95
C ASP A 82 -0.25 7.91 -25.02
N GLN A 83 -0.10 8.86 -25.96
CA GLN A 83 0.95 8.87 -26.99
C GLN A 83 2.28 9.46 -26.51
N GLN A 84 2.33 10.12 -25.35
CA GLN A 84 3.59 10.68 -24.83
C GLN A 84 4.41 9.58 -24.11
N SER A 85 5.52 9.16 -24.72
CA SER A 85 6.44 8.15 -24.19
C SER A 85 6.92 8.44 -22.75
N ASN A 86 7.11 9.71 -22.41
CA ASN A 86 7.51 10.17 -21.07
C ASN A 86 6.48 9.82 -19.99
N LEU A 87 5.18 9.88 -20.31
CA LEU A 87 4.13 9.49 -19.37
C LEU A 87 4.10 7.98 -19.14
N GLN A 88 4.44 7.19 -20.17
CA GLN A 88 4.52 5.74 -20.05
C GLN A 88 5.70 5.29 -19.18
N MET A 89 6.88 5.91 -19.34
CA MET A 89 8.04 5.63 -18.48
C MET A 89 7.78 6.01 -17.03
N CYS A 90 7.17 7.18 -16.78
CA CYS A 90 6.78 7.61 -15.44
C CYS A 90 5.78 6.65 -14.79
N ARG A 91 4.76 6.20 -15.53
CA ARG A 91 3.74 5.26 -15.01
C ARG A 91 4.36 3.93 -14.61
N ASN A 92 5.27 3.40 -15.42
CA ASN A 92 5.94 2.14 -15.12
C ASN A 92 6.85 2.25 -13.89
N SER A 93 7.65 3.32 -13.79
CA SER A 93 8.47 3.58 -12.61
C SER A 93 7.62 3.70 -11.34
N LEU A 94 6.49 4.40 -11.43
CA LEU A 94 5.56 4.57 -10.33
C LEU A 94 4.87 3.27 -9.93
N PHE A 95 4.53 2.44 -10.90
CA PHE A 95 4.02 1.10 -10.64
C PHE A 95 5.02 0.23 -9.88
N TYR A 96 6.31 0.20 -10.28
CA TYR A 96 7.32 -0.59 -9.57
C TYR A 96 7.53 -0.11 -8.13
N PHE A 97 7.64 1.21 -7.93
CA PHE A 97 7.79 1.78 -6.60
C PHE A 97 6.60 1.43 -5.70
N LEU A 98 5.37 1.69 -6.17
CA LEU A 98 4.16 1.42 -5.40
C LEU A 98 3.95 -0.07 -5.16
N THR A 99 4.34 -0.93 -6.10
CA THR A 99 4.28 -2.39 -5.90
C THR A 99 5.19 -2.80 -4.76
N LEU A 100 6.41 -2.26 -4.70
CA LEU A 100 7.36 -2.54 -3.62
C LEU A 100 6.83 -2.03 -2.28
N SER A 101 6.34 -0.79 -2.22
CA SER A 101 5.77 -0.22 -1.00
C SER A 101 4.50 -0.95 -0.55
N ALA A 102 3.60 -1.30 -1.47
CA ALA A 102 2.39 -2.06 -1.15
C ALA A 102 2.71 -3.47 -0.66
N SER A 103 3.72 -4.14 -1.24
CA SER A 103 4.20 -5.45 -0.78
C SER A 103 4.68 -5.39 0.67
N PHE A 104 5.37 -4.31 1.06
CA PHE A 104 5.77 -4.08 2.45
C PHE A 104 4.58 -3.89 3.38
N VAL A 105 3.58 -3.12 2.96
CA VAL A 105 2.33 -2.92 3.73
C VAL A 105 1.59 -4.25 3.91
N PHE A 106 1.43 -5.03 2.84
CA PHE A 106 0.79 -6.35 2.90
C PHE A 106 1.56 -7.31 3.81
N ALA A 107 2.90 -7.31 3.78
CA ALA A 107 3.72 -8.13 4.66
C ALA A 107 3.53 -7.78 6.14
N ASN A 108 3.45 -6.49 6.46
CA ASN A 108 3.18 -6.01 7.83
C ASN A 108 1.80 -6.44 8.33
N ILE A 109 0.79 -6.40 7.46
CA ILE A 109 -0.56 -6.86 7.80
C ILE A 109 -0.56 -8.36 8.01
N ALA A 110 -0.01 -9.13 7.07
CA ALA A 110 0.07 -10.59 7.17
C ALA A 110 0.82 -11.04 8.42
N TYR A 111 1.84 -10.28 8.86
CA TYR A 111 2.53 -10.49 10.13
C TYR A 111 1.60 -10.22 11.33
N ALA A 112 0.93 -9.07 11.35
CA ALA A 112 0.05 -8.68 12.46
C ALA A 112 -1.20 -9.58 12.59
N THR A 113 -1.75 -10.07 11.47
CA THR A 113 -2.98 -10.87 11.44
C THR A 113 -2.73 -12.39 11.39
N LYS A 114 -1.47 -12.82 11.39
CA LYS A 114 -1.05 -14.24 11.33
C LYS A 114 -1.66 -15.02 10.14
N ILE A 115 -1.98 -14.35 9.04
CA ILE A 115 -2.65 -14.97 7.87
C ILE A 115 -1.73 -15.89 7.07
N ILE A 116 -0.42 -15.61 7.04
CA ILE A 116 0.55 -16.39 6.26
C ILE A 116 1.51 -17.08 7.24
N GLY A 117 1.34 -18.40 7.41
CA GLY A 117 2.26 -19.33 8.08
C GLY A 117 2.78 -18.91 9.47
N TYR A 118 2.42 -19.67 10.51
CA TYR A 118 3.08 -19.53 11.81
C TYR A 118 4.59 -19.76 11.63
N GLY A 119 5.43 -18.75 11.92
CA GLY A 119 6.89 -18.88 11.98
C GLY A 119 7.72 -18.12 10.94
N TYR A 120 7.15 -17.62 9.84
CA TYR A 120 7.97 -16.86 8.86
C TYR A 120 8.31 -15.44 9.35
N THR A 121 9.57 -15.04 9.23
CA THR A 121 10.05 -13.68 9.51
C THR A 121 9.50 -12.67 8.49
N LEU A 122 9.42 -11.39 8.87
CA LEU A 122 8.89 -10.31 8.01
C LEU A 122 9.56 -10.24 6.61
N PRO A 123 10.90 -10.39 6.46
CA PRO A 123 11.56 -10.34 5.15
C PRO A 123 11.11 -11.47 4.22
N ILE A 124 10.91 -12.68 4.74
CA ILE A 124 10.48 -13.83 3.95
C ILE A 124 9.05 -13.62 3.45
N ARG A 125 8.16 -13.12 4.31
CA ARG A 125 6.76 -12.79 3.93
C ARG A 125 6.73 -11.72 2.84
N PHE A 126 7.57 -10.69 2.97
CA PHE A 126 7.70 -9.64 1.96
C PHE A 126 8.15 -10.22 0.61
N ALA A 127 9.17 -11.06 0.60
CA ALA A 127 9.66 -11.69 -0.64
C ALA A 127 8.58 -12.55 -1.30
N ILE A 128 7.84 -13.35 -0.52
CA ILE A 128 6.73 -14.17 -1.02
C ILE A 128 5.64 -13.29 -1.65
N ILE A 129 5.16 -12.28 -0.92
CA ILE A 129 4.11 -11.38 -1.42
C ILE A 129 4.55 -10.64 -2.67
N LEU A 130 5.78 -10.13 -2.69
CA LEU A 130 6.35 -9.45 -3.84
C LEU A 130 6.41 -10.40 -5.06
N ALA A 131 6.89 -11.64 -4.86
CA ALA A 131 6.93 -12.65 -5.90
C ALA A 131 5.54 -13.00 -6.43
N THR A 132 4.53 -13.14 -5.55
CA THR A 132 3.14 -13.40 -5.95
C THR A 132 2.57 -12.25 -6.78
N ILE A 133 2.80 -10.99 -6.36
CA ILE A 133 2.32 -9.82 -7.11
C ILE A 133 3.01 -9.75 -8.48
N ILE A 134 4.32 -9.93 -8.54
CA ILE A 134 5.08 -9.94 -9.81
C ILE A 134 4.56 -11.05 -10.73
N ALA A 135 4.38 -12.27 -10.21
CA ALA A 135 3.86 -13.41 -10.97
C ALA A 135 2.45 -13.11 -11.53
N PHE A 136 1.56 -12.54 -10.71
CA PHE A 136 0.22 -12.14 -11.15
C PHE A 136 0.29 -11.13 -12.32
N PHE A 137 1.12 -10.09 -12.21
CA PHE A 137 1.27 -9.11 -13.28
C PHE A 137 1.93 -9.69 -14.54
N PHE A 138 2.84 -10.64 -14.38
CA PHE A 138 3.50 -11.30 -15.49
C PHE A 138 2.52 -12.19 -16.27
N ILE A 139 1.76 -13.04 -15.58
CA ILE A 139 0.70 -13.87 -16.17
C ILE A 139 -0.30 -12.98 -16.90
N ARG A 140 -0.78 -11.92 -16.24
CA ARG A 140 -1.72 -10.96 -16.83
C ARG A 140 -1.16 -10.30 -18.09
N LYS A 141 0.11 -9.89 -18.08
CA LYS A 141 0.77 -9.28 -19.23
C LYS A 141 0.84 -10.25 -20.42
N ILE A 142 1.22 -11.51 -20.19
CA ILE A 142 1.25 -12.55 -21.22
C ILE A 142 -0.15 -12.77 -21.80
N SER A 143 -1.16 -12.95 -20.94
CA SER A 143 -2.51 -13.21 -21.39
C SER A 143 -3.09 -12.05 -22.20
N LEU A 144 -2.83 -10.80 -21.80
CA LEU A 144 -3.23 -9.62 -22.57
C LEU A 144 -2.47 -9.47 -23.88
N GLN A 145 -1.18 -9.81 -23.91
CA GLN A 145 -0.41 -9.83 -25.16
C GLN A 145 -0.95 -10.88 -26.14
N PHE A 146 -1.27 -12.07 -25.65
CA PHE A 146 -1.88 -13.13 -26.43
C PHE A 146 -3.25 -12.71 -26.98
N LEU A 147 -4.09 -12.12 -26.14
CA LEU A 147 -5.40 -11.60 -26.55
C LEU A 147 -5.27 -10.47 -27.59
N ALA A 148 -4.27 -9.59 -27.43
CA ALA A 148 -3.97 -8.51 -28.37
C ALA A 148 -3.46 -9.05 -29.71
N TRP A 149 -2.70 -10.15 -29.69
CA TRP A 149 -2.21 -10.81 -30.88
C TRP A 149 -3.35 -11.47 -31.67
N ILE A 150 -4.24 -12.21 -31.00
CA ILE A 150 -5.39 -12.87 -31.63
C ILE A 150 -6.34 -11.85 -32.26
N ASN A 151 -6.74 -10.82 -31.50
CA ASN A 151 -7.74 -9.87 -31.97
C ASN A 151 -7.16 -8.76 -32.86
N LYS A 152 -5.83 -8.66 -32.97
CA LYS A 152 -5.09 -7.59 -33.68
C LYS A 152 -5.59 -6.17 -33.38
N HIS A 153 -6.21 -5.96 -32.22
CA HIS A 153 -6.91 -4.71 -31.91
C HIS A 153 -6.17 -3.90 -30.83
N PRO A 154 -5.93 -2.59 -31.04
CA PRO A 154 -5.14 -1.77 -30.12
C PRO A 154 -5.81 -1.56 -28.75
N VAL A 155 -7.10 -1.86 -28.64
CA VAL A 155 -7.89 -1.73 -27.40
C VAL A 155 -7.32 -2.56 -26.26
N ILE A 156 -6.83 -3.75 -26.55
CA ILE A 156 -6.31 -4.64 -25.49
C ILE A 156 -5.02 -4.07 -24.89
N LYS A 157 -4.21 -3.38 -25.70
CA LYS A 157 -3.03 -2.63 -25.20
C LYS A 157 -3.44 -1.44 -24.33
N LEU A 158 -4.54 -0.77 -24.66
CA LEU A 158 -5.10 0.34 -23.87
C LEU A 158 -5.59 -0.16 -22.50
N VAL A 159 -6.30 -1.28 -22.48
CA VAL A 159 -6.79 -1.93 -21.25
C VAL A 159 -5.64 -2.26 -20.31
N HIS A 160 -4.54 -2.80 -20.84
CA HIS A 160 -3.33 -3.07 -20.05
C HIS A 160 -2.72 -1.80 -19.44
N LYS A 161 -2.64 -0.71 -20.20
CA LYS A 161 -2.14 0.58 -19.70
C LYS A 161 -3.02 1.15 -18.59
N ILE A 162 -4.33 1.03 -18.74
CA ILE A 162 -5.31 1.52 -17.77
C ILE A 162 -5.25 0.71 -16.47
N SER A 163 -5.08 -0.62 -16.54
CA SER A 163 -4.98 -1.44 -15.33
C SER A 163 -3.84 -0.98 -14.41
N TYR A 164 -2.68 -0.61 -14.97
CA TYR A 164 -1.58 -0.07 -14.16
C TYR A 164 -1.98 1.19 -13.40
N THR A 165 -2.70 2.12 -14.04
CA THR A 165 -3.13 3.36 -13.40
C THR A 165 -4.06 3.08 -12.23
N TYR A 166 -5.06 2.23 -12.41
CA TYR A 166 -6.01 1.89 -11.34
C TYR A 166 -5.35 1.09 -10.21
N THR A 167 -4.43 0.18 -10.52
CA THR A 167 -3.63 -0.49 -9.48
C THR A 167 -2.79 0.50 -8.69
N CYS A 168 -2.10 1.44 -9.36
CA CYS A 168 -1.32 2.47 -8.68
C CYS A 168 -2.19 3.29 -7.75
N THR A 169 -3.36 3.75 -8.23
CA THR A 169 -4.34 4.49 -7.42
C THR A 169 -4.74 3.71 -6.17
N TRP A 170 -5.03 2.40 -6.30
CA TRP A 170 -5.35 1.58 -5.14
C TRP A 170 -4.17 1.44 -4.17
N TYR A 171 -2.96 1.17 -4.65
CA TYR A 171 -1.76 1.07 -3.82
C TYR A 171 -1.44 2.36 -3.06
N LEU A 172 -1.69 3.52 -3.67
CA LEU A 172 -1.56 4.80 -2.99
C LEU A 172 -2.57 4.96 -1.86
N LEU A 173 -3.84 4.62 -2.10
CA LEU A 173 -4.87 4.69 -1.06
C LEU A 173 -4.52 3.78 0.11
N VAL A 174 -4.09 2.54 -0.19
CA VAL A 174 -3.59 1.60 0.82
C VAL A 174 -2.42 2.19 1.59
N LEU A 175 -1.45 2.79 0.91
CA LEU A 175 -0.29 3.36 1.56
C LEU A 175 -0.63 4.59 2.42
N CYS A 176 -1.56 5.44 1.98
CA CYS A 176 -2.11 6.53 2.77
C CYS A 176 -2.84 6.02 4.02
N CYS A 177 -3.68 4.98 3.88
CA CYS A 177 -4.31 4.32 5.02
C CYS A 177 -3.27 3.82 6.04
N PHE A 178 -2.20 3.19 5.54
CA PHE A 178 -1.13 2.65 6.39
C PHE A 178 -0.45 3.74 7.21
N ILE A 179 -0.08 4.86 6.57
CA ILE A 179 0.54 6.00 7.24
C ILE A 179 -0.41 6.60 8.28
N ALA A 180 -1.69 6.79 7.92
CA ALA A 180 -2.69 7.35 8.82
C ALA A 180 -2.88 6.48 10.07
N ILE A 181 -3.02 5.16 9.90
CA ILE A 181 -3.17 4.21 11.00
C ILE A 181 -1.91 4.17 11.85
N LYS A 182 -0.71 4.18 11.26
CA LYS A 182 0.56 4.18 12.01
C LYS A 182 0.81 5.49 12.76
N SER A 183 0.26 6.60 12.31
CA SER A 183 0.35 7.87 13.00
C SER A 183 -0.54 7.93 14.26
N ILE A 184 -1.56 7.06 14.34
CA ILE A 184 -2.46 6.95 15.49
C ILE A 184 -1.97 5.79 16.36
N SER A 185 -1.23 6.11 17.43
CA SER A 185 -0.58 5.12 18.30
C SER A 185 -1.51 4.05 18.90
N SER A 186 -2.82 4.29 18.95
CA SER A 186 -3.83 3.40 19.54
C SER A 186 -4.61 2.55 18.52
N ALA A 187 -4.39 2.72 17.21
CA ALA A 187 -5.17 2.03 16.20
C ALA A 187 -4.66 0.59 15.97
N PRO A 188 -5.47 -0.46 16.23
CA PRO A 188 -5.07 -1.83 15.94
C PRO A 188 -4.93 -2.06 14.43
N MET A 189 -3.91 -2.81 14.06
CA MET A 189 -3.58 -3.13 12.65
C MET A 189 -4.72 -3.87 11.92
N GLY A 190 -5.67 -4.46 12.64
CA GLY A 190 -6.88 -5.06 12.07
C GLY A 190 -7.73 -4.08 11.25
N TYR A 191 -7.73 -2.79 11.58
CA TYR A 191 -8.43 -1.76 10.80
C TYR A 191 -7.89 -1.62 9.37
N MET A 192 -6.63 -2.01 9.16
CA MET A 192 -5.99 -1.95 7.86
C MET A 192 -6.66 -2.89 6.84
N ARG A 193 -7.16 -4.06 7.30
CA ARG A 193 -7.91 -4.98 6.45
C ARG A 193 -9.18 -4.34 5.89
N TYR A 194 -9.90 -3.61 6.74
CA TYR A 194 -11.09 -2.87 6.31
C TYR A 194 -10.72 -1.74 5.35
N CYS A 195 -9.67 -0.95 5.63
CA CYS A 195 -9.21 0.10 4.71
C CYS A 195 -8.85 -0.46 3.32
N MET A 196 -8.23 -1.63 3.25
CA MET A 196 -7.93 -2.30 1.98
C MET A 196 -9.17 -2.68 1.19
N ILE A 197 -10.17 -3.27 1.85
CA ILE A 197 -11.42 -3.68 1.20
C ILE A 197 -12.21 -2.44 0.74
N PHE A 198 -12.37 -1.44 1.61
CA PHE A 198 -13.10 -0.21 1.30
C PHE A 198 -12.40 0.65 0.26
N SER A 199 -11.07 0.64 0.18
CA SER A 199 -10.33 1.34 -0.88
C SER A 199 -10.33 0.59 -2.21
N LEU A 200 -10.39 -0.75 -2.20
CA LEU A 200 -10.43 -1.56 -3.41
C LEU A 200 -11.75 -1.40 -4.18
N LEU A 201 -12.87 -1.44 -3.46
CA LEU A 201 -14.21 -1.42 -4.06
C LEU A 201 -14.46 -0.25 -5.05
N PRO A 202 -14.25 1.03 -4.67
CA PRO A 202 -14.50 2.14 -5.59
C PRO A 202 -13.52 2.15 -6.77
N VAL A 203 -12.26 1.78 -6.54
CA VAL A 203 -11.24 1.73 -7.60
C VAL A 203 -11.56 0.62 -8.60
N ALA A 204 -11.98 -0.56 -8.13
CA ALA A 204 -12.39 -1.67 -8.96
C ALA A 204 -13.64 -1.33 -9.80
N LEU A 205 -14.65 -0.70 -9.20
CA LEU A 205 -15.85 -0.26 -9.93
C LEU A 205 -15.51 0.74 -11.05
N LEU A 206 -14.69 1.74 -10.75
CA LEU A 206 -14.25 2.72 -11.76
C LEU A 206 -13.43 2.05 -12.87
N TYR A 207 -12.58 1.09 -12.53
CA TYR A 207 -11.80 0.31 -13.48
C TYR A 207 -12.71 -0.48 -14.44
N PHE A 208 -13.63 -1.27 -13.92
CA PHE A 208 -14.57 -2.06 -14.74
C PHE A 208 -15.45 -1.17 -15.62
N PHE A 209 -15.99 -0.07 -15.07
CA PHE A 209 -16.79 0.87 -15.83
C PHE A 209 -16.01 1.51 -16.99
N THR A 210 -14.75 1.87 -16.75
CA THR A 210 -13.88 2.46 -17.77
C THR A 210 -13.58 1.46 -18.89
N ILE A 211 -13.29 0.20 -18.54
CA ILE A 211 -13.07 -0.85 -19.54
C ILE A 211 -14.33 -1.12 -20.33
N PHE A 212 -15.48 -1.26 -19.68
CA PHE A 212 -16.75 -1.46 -20.36
C PHE A 212 -16.98 -0.39 -21.43
N ARG A 213 -16.78 0.88 -21.08
CA ARG A 213 -16.92 1.99 -22.05
C ARG A 213 -15.92 1.90 -23.19
N ILE A 214 -14.68 1.49 -22.94
CA ILE A 214 -13.68 1.32 -23.98
C ILE A 214 -14.09 0.21 -24.95
N PHE A 215 -14.52 -0.95 -24.45
CA PHE A 215 -14.95 -2.07 -25.29
C PHE A 215 -16.17 -1.68 -26.14
N VAL A 216 -17.18 -1.05 -25.53
CA VAL A 216 -18.38 -0.59 -26.23
C VAL A 216 -18.04 0.50 -27.27
N SER A 217 -17.20 1.47 -26.92
CA SER A 217 -16.79 2.55 -27.84
C SER A 217 -16.03 2.07 -29.07
N LYS A 218 -15.53 0.84 -29.03
CA LYS A 218 -14.71 0.23 -30.08
C LYS A 218 -15.42 -0.93 -30.78
N GLY A 219 -16.73 -1.07 -30.56
CA GLY A 219 -17.57 -2.02 -31.27
C GLY A 219 -17.46 -3.48 -30.81
N PHE A 220 -16.81 -3.75 -29.68
CA PHE A 220 -16.79 -5.11 -29.13
C PHE A 220 -18.16 -5.49 -28.57
N SER A 221 -18.54 -6.77 -28.75
CA SER A 221 -19.73 -7.32 -28.13
C SER A 221 -19.64 -7.29 -26.61
N ARG A 222 -20.76 -7.01 -25.94
CA ARG A 222 -20.87 -7.07 -24.47
C ARG A 222 -20.52 -8.46 -23.93
N PHE A 223 -20.80 -9.50 -24.70
CA PHE A 223 -20.43 -10.87 -24.35
C PHE A 223 -18.90 -11.05 -24.26
N PHE A 224 -18.15 -10.46 -25.20
CA PHE A 224 -16.70 -10.52 -25.19
C PHE A 224 -16.09 -9.81 -23.96
N TYR A 225 -16.71 -8.72 -23.50
CA TYR A 225 -16.33 -8.04 -22.26
C TYR A 225 -16.55 -8.92 -21.03
N ILE A 226 -17.68 -9.63 -20.93
CA ILE A 226 -17.95 -10.56 -19.83
C ILE A 226 -16.92 -11.69 -19.84
N LEU A 227 -16.67 -12.29 -21.00
CA LEU A 227 -15.67 -13.34 -21.17
C LEU A 227 -14.27 -12.88 -20.74
N TYR A 228 -13.89 -11.65 -21.12
CA TYR A 228 -12.65 -11.01 -20.69
C TYR A 228 -12.55 -10.91 -19.16
N ILE A 229 -13.59 -10.40 -18.49
CA ILE A 229 -13.58 -10.26 -17.03
C ILE A 229 -13.45 -11.63 -16.37
N CYS A 230 -14.26 -12.60 -16.80
CA CYS A 230 -14.28 -13.92 -16.19
C CYS A 230 -12.92 -14.62 -16.33
N THR A 231 -12.29 -14.56 -17.51
CA THR A 231 -11.05 -15.30 -17.79
C THR A 231 -9.79 -14.61 -17.30
N LEU A 232 -9.68 -13.28 -17.43
CA LEU A 232 -8.44 -12.56 -17.17
C LEU A 232 -8.42 -11.82 -15.83
N GLU A 233 -9.57 -11.52 -15.25
CA GLU A 233 -9.67 -10.79 -13.98
C GLU A 233 -10.13 -11.71 -12.83
N ILE A 234 -11.26 -12.42 -13.01
CA ILE A 234 -11.86 -13.23 -11.93
C ILE A 234 -11.16 -14.58 -11.76
N LEU A 235 -10.88 -15.29 -12.86
CA LEU A 235 -10.28 -16.64 -12.80
C LEU A 235 -8.95 -16.68 -12.03
N PRO A 236 -7.98 -15.77 -12.26
CA PRO A 236 -6.71 -15.81 -11.51
C PRO A 236 -6.92 -15.56 -10.02
N ILE A 237 -7.88 -14.71 -9.65
CA ILE A 237 -8.22 -14.44 -8.24
C ILE A 237 -8.87 -15.68 -7.63
N ALA A 238 -9.81 -16.32 -8.33
CA ALA A 238 -10.46 -17.55 -7.88
C ALA A 238 -9.46 -18.70 -7.68
N MET A 239 -8.49 -18.85 -8.58
CA MET A 239 -7.41 -19.83 -8.44
C MET A 239 -6.51 -19.54 -7.22
N LEU A 240 -6.15 -18.28 -6.99
CA LEU A 240 -5.36 -17.89 -5.81
C LEU A 240 -6.10 -18.13 -4.49
N LEU A 241 -7.42 -17.92 -4.46
CA LEU A 241 -8.25 -18.21 -3.30
C LEU A 241 -8.34 -19.72 -3.07
N TYR A 242 -8.65 -20.50 -4.11
CA TYR A 242 -8.75 -21.95 -4.02
C TYR A 242 -7.45 -22.59 -3.50
N LEU A 243 -6.29 -22.09 -3.94
CA LEU A 243 -4.99 -22.62 -3.56
C LEU A 243 -4.55 -22.23 -2.13
N ASN A 244 -5.08 -21.16 -1.56
CA ASN A 244 -4.81 -20.73 -0.17
C ASN A 244 -5.74 -21.37 0.87
N PHE A 245 -6.91 -21.87 0.46
CA PHE A 245 -7.91 -22.48 1.34
C PHE A 245 -7.76 -24.01 1.47
N ARG A 246 -6.68 -24.59 0.94
CA ARG A 246 -6.37 -26.02 1.00
C ARG A 246 -5.04 -26.23 1.71
#